data_AF-A0A9W6B8W8-F1
#
_entry.id   AF-A0A9W6B8W8-F1
#
_cell.length_a   1.000
_cell.length_b   1.000
_cell.length_c   1.000
_cell.angle_alpha   90.00
_cell.angle_beta   90.00
_cell.angle_gamma   90.00
#
_symmetry.space_group_name_H-M   'P 1'
#
loop_
_entity.id
_entity.type
_entity.pdbx_description
1 polymer ?
#
loop_
_entity_poly.entity_id
_entity_poly.type
_entity_poly.pdbx_seq_one_letter_code
_entity_poly.pdbx_strand_id
1 'polypeptide(L)'
;MNTSKIVSGLIEAAKELGLGDSDINNSKELLENREYGLAFDTIITQLYEYEIEIDSEFYALIVKVAQTMEISEDGYSFMMELIRAENVVPKPVKDRLVELLATLEVNK
;
A
#
# COMPACT_ATOMS: atom_id res chain seq x y z
N MET A 1 -21.81 -8.82 -1.33
CA MET A 1 -20.53 -9.22 -0.70
C MET A 1 -20.49 -8.56 0.69
N ASN A 2 -19.94 -9.20 1.73
CA ASN A 2 -19.93 -8.60 3.08
C ASN A 2 -18.75 -7.61 3.20
N THR A 3 -19.04 -6.31 3.38
CA THR A 3 -18.05 -5.23 3.49
C THR A 3 -16.95 -5.52 4.51
N SER A 4 -17.31 -6.09 5.68
CA SER A 4 -16.33 -6.44 6.70
C SER A 4 -15.33 -7.49 6.21
N LYS A 5 -15.80 -8.51 5.46
CA LYS A 5 -14.93 -9.58 4.95
C LYS A 5 -13.91 -9.07 3.92
N ILE A 6 -14.32 -8.13 3.08
CA ILE A 6 -13.44 -7.63 2.00
C ILE A 6 -12.40 -6.65 2.53
N VAL A 7 -12.77 -5.80 3.50
CA VAL A 7 -11.82 -4.91 4.18
C VAL A 7 -10.86 -5.73 5.02
N SER A 8 -11.34 -6.77 5.72
CA SER A 8 -10.46 -7.73 6.39
C SER A 8 -9.47 -8.39 5.44
N GLY A 9 -9.90 -8.75 4.22
CA GLY A 9 -9.00 -9.31 3.21
C GLY A 9 -7.92 -8.33 2.77
N LEU A 10 -8.27 -7.05 2.60
CA LEU A 10 -7.30 -5.99 2.29
C LEU A 10 -6.29 -5.81 3.43
N ILE A 11 -6.74 -5.81 4.69
CA ILE A 11 -5.87 -5.69 5.86
C ILE A 11 -4.86 -6.84 5.92
N GLU A 12 -5.30 -8.09 5.74
CA GLU A 12 -4.39 -9.23 5.74
C GLU A 12 -3.42 -9.18 4.55
N ALA A 13 -3.87 -8.78 3.36
CA ALA A 13 -2.98 -8.61 2.21
C ALA A 13 -1.94 -7.50 2.45
N ALA A 14 -2.32 -6.37 3.06
CA ALA A 14 -1.38 -5.30 3.42
C ALA A 14 -0.33 -5.76 4.44
N LYS A 15 -0.73 -6.65 5.37
CA LYS A 15 0.20 -7.29 6.30
C LYS A 15 1.21 -8.18 5.56
N GLU A 16 0.78 -8.94 4.56
CA GLU A 16 1.65 -9.77 3.73
C GLU A 16 2.67 -8.93 2.92
N LEU A 17 2.30 -7.70 2.54
CA LEU A 17 3.21 -6.73 1.92
C LEU A 17 4.20 -6.10 2.90
N GLY A 18 4.10 -6.40 4.20
CA GLY A 18 5.02 -5.92 5.22
C GLY A 18 4.61 -4.62 5.91
N LEU A 19 3.34 -4.20 5.80
CA LEU A 19 2.83 -3.09 6.61
C LEU A 19 2.92 -3.43 8.11
N GLY A 20 3.35 -2.47 8.93
CA GLY A 20 3.66 -2.70 10.34
C GLY A 20 2.46 -3.13 11.18
N ASP A 21 2.71 -3.96 12.20
CA ASP A 21 1.64 -4.48 13.08
C ASP A 21 0.82 -3.37 13.76
N SER A 22 1.42 -2.21 14.04
CA SER A 22 0.70 -1.06 14.61
C SER A 22 -0.41 -0.57 13.67
N ASP A 23 -0.12 -0.42 12.38
CA ASP A 23 -1.07 0.07 11.38
C ASP A 23 -2.14 -0.98 11.06
N ILE A 24 -1.74 -2.26 11.06
CA ILE A 24 -2.65 -3.39 10.95
C ILE A 24 -3.61 -3.43 12.12
N ASN A 25 -3.12 -3.28 13.36
CA ASN A 25 -3.97 -3.30 14.55
C ASN A 25 -4.93 -2.11 14.57
N ASN A 26 -4.47 -0.91 14.25
CA ASN A 26 -5.32 0.28 14.13
C ASN A 26 -6.46 0.03 13.13
N SER A 27 -6.15 -0.52 11.96
CA SER A 27 -7.15 -0.81 10.93
C SER A 27 -8.12 -1.92 11.34
N LYS A 28 -7.68 -2.89 12.13
CA LYS A 28 -8.54 -3.94 12.72
C LYS A 28 -9.49 -3.38 13.76
N GLU A 29 -9.04 -2.48 14.63
CA GLU A 29 -9.92 -1.81 15.60
C GLU A 29 -11.03 -1.01 14.90
N LEU A 30 -10.69 -0.29 13.82
CA LEU A 30 -11.67 0.41 12.99
C LEU A 30 -12.68 -0.56 12.34
N LEU A 31 -12.19 -1.68 11.80
CA LEU A 31 -13.02 -2.74 11.22
C LEU A 31 -14.01 -3.31 12.26
N GLU A 32 -13.54 -3.59 13.47
CA GLU A 32 -14.35 -4.12 14.59
C GLU A 32 -15.45 -3.13 15.02
N ASN A 33 -15.15 -1.83 14.97
CA ASN A 33 -16.09 -0.75 15.23
C ASN A 33 -17.00 -0.43 14.03
N ARG A 34 -16.93 -1.21 12.94
CA ARG A 34 -17.70 -1.05 11.70
C ARG A 34 -17.39 0.23 10.92
N GLU A 35 -16.25 0.86 11.20
CA GLU A 35 -15.76 2.05 10.51
C GLU A 35 -15.01 1.63 9.23
N TYR A 36 -15.69 0.91 8.33
CA TYR A 36 -15.06 0.24 7.19
C TYR A 36 -14.34 1.18 6.22
N GLY A 37 -14.92 2.35 5.96
CA GLY A 37 -14.30 3.37 5.11
C GLY A 37 -13.01 3.90 5.73
N LEU A 38 -13.00 4.12 7.05
CA LEU A 38 -11.81 4.60 7.76
C LEU A 38 -10.73 3.51 7.88
N ALA A 39 -11.14 2.26 8.08
CA ALA A 39 -10.22 1.12 8.05
C ALA A 39 -9.55 0.96 6.68
N PHE A 40 -10.31 1.13 5.59
CA PHE A 40 -9.78 1.14 4.23
C PHE A 40 -8.81 2.30 4.00
N ASP A 41 -9.24 3.52 4.32
CA ASP A 41 -8.45 4.75 4.15
C ASP A 41 -7.13 4.69 4.93
N THR A 42 -7.19 4.19 6.17
CA THR A 42 -6.00 3.97 7.01
C THR A 42 -5.02 3.03 6.32
N ILE A 43 -5.46 1.87 5.83
CA ILE A 43 -4.56 0.92 5.15
C ILE A 43 -3.90 1.53 3.92
N ILE A 44 -4.67 2.11 3.01
CA ILE A 44 -4.09 2.63 1.76
C ILE A 44 -3.18 3.85 2.01
N THR A 45 -3.53 4.69 2.99
CA THR A 45 -2.70 5.83 3.39
C THR A 45 -1.38 5.36 3.97
N GLN A 46 -1.40 4.39 4.89
CA GLN A 46 -0.16 3.90 5.50
C GLN A 46 0.73 3.17 4.48
N LEU A 47 0.15 2.38 3.57
CA LEU A 47 0.92 1.79 2.47
C LEU A 47 1.63 2.87 1.62
N TYR A 48 0.95 3.99 1.33
CA TYR A 48 1.53 5.09 0.59
C TYR A 48 2.58 5.87 1.36
N GLU A 49 2.33 6.21 2.63
CA GLU A 49 3.27 6.95 3.48
C GLU A 49 4.59 6.20 3.67
N TYR A 50 4.54 4.87 3.77
CA TYR A 50 5.73 4.02 3.86
C TYR A 50 6.29 3.61 2.49
N GLU A 51 5.74 4.14 1.39
CA GLU A 51 6.11 3.80 0.01
C GLU A 51 6.14 2.27 -0.24
N ILE A 52 5.22 1.53 0.38
CA ILE A 52 5.13 0.07 0.24
C ILE A 52 4.64 -0.23 -1.17
N GLU A 53 5.50 -0.87 -1.93
CA GLU A 53 5.24 -1.20 -3.32
C GLU A 53 4.14 -2.26 -3.44
N ILE A 54 3.28 -2.08 -4.44
CA ILE A 54 2.18 -2.99 -4.73
C ILE A 54 2.28 -3.48 -6.17
N ASP A 55 1.63 -4.60 -6.47
CA ASP A 55 1.44 -5.04 -7.85
C ASP A 55 0.05 -4.63 -8.37
N SER A 56 -0.22 -4.97 -9.64
CA SER A 56 -1.50 -4.67 -10.27
C SER A 56 -2.67 -5.48 -9.69
N GLU A 57 -2.41 -6.66 -9.13
CA GLU A 57 -3.45 -7.51 -8.52
C GLU A 57 -3.92 -6.92 -7.17
N PHE A 58 -2.98 -6.42 -6.37
CA PHE A 58 -3.26 -5.69 -5.15
C PHE A 58 -3.97 -4.38 -5.44
N TYR A 59 -3.57 -3.63 -6.47
CA TYR A 59 -4.31 -2.43 -6.86
C TYR A 59 -5.76 -2.77 -7.29
N ALA A 60 -5.96 -3.87 -8.02
CA ALA A 60 -7.30 -4.35 -8.36
C ALA A 60 -8.12 -4.74 -7.11
N LEU A 61 -7.48 -5.24 -6.05
CA LEU A 61 -8.12 -5.47 -4.75
C LEU A 61 -8.58 -4.16 -4.11
N ILE A 62 -7.73 -3.11 -4.10
CA ILE A 62 -8.10 -1.77 -3.61
C ILE A 62 -9.34 -1.25 -4.35
N VAL A 63 -9.32 -1.28 -5.70
CA VAL A 63 -10.44 -0.83 -6.54
C VAL A 63 -11.72 -1.57 -6.19
N LYS A 64 -11.67 -2.90 -6.03
CA LYS A 64 -12.84 -3.72 -5.71
C LYS A 64 -13.41 -3.40 -4.32
N VAL A 65 -12.55 -3.13 -3.35
CA VAL A 65 -12.96 -2.75 -2.00
C VAL A 65 -13.62 -1.37 -2.02
N ALA A 66 -12.99 -0.39 -2.67
CA ALA A 66 -13.52 0.96 -2.82
C ALA A 66 -14.89 0.98 -3.52
N GLN A 67 -15.04 0.22 -4.62
CA GLN A 67 -16.31 0.09 -5.35
C GLN A 67 -17.42 -0.51 -4.48
N THR A 68 -17.11 -1.47 -3.60
CA THR A 68 -18.11 -2.05 -2.70
C THR A 68 -18.60 -1.06 -1.64
N MET A 69 -17.81 -0.03 -1.34
CA MET A 69 -18.12 1.03 -0.39
C MET A 69 -18.53 2.34 -1.06
N GLU A 70 -18.71 2.34 -2.38
CA GLU A 70 -19.06 3.53 -3.17
C GLU A 70 -18.06 4.69 -3.02
N ILE A 71 -16.78 4.37 -2.78
CA ILE A 71 -15.69 5.36 -2.70
C ILE A 71 -15.27 5.75 -4.12
N SER A 72 -15.19 7.05 -4.38
CA SER A 72 -14.75 7.60 -5.67
C SER A 72 -13.29 7.28 -5.96
N GLU A 73 -12.94 7.16 -7.24
CA GLU A 73 -11.56 6.89 -7.69
C GLU A 73 -10.54 7.89 -7.14
N ASP A 74 -10.90 9.17 -7.05
CA ASP A 74 -10.07 10.23 -6.45
C ASP A 74 -9.61 9.93 -5.02
N GLY A 75 -10.32 9.04 -4.30
CA GLY A 75 -9.99 8.64 -2.94
C GLY A 75 -8.92 7.56 -2.83
N TYR A 76 -8.48 6.95 -3.93
CA TYR A 76 -7.46 5.89 -3.91
C TYR A 76 -6.54 5.84 -5.13
N SER A 77 -6.76 6.68 -6.15
CA SER A 77 -5.97 6.67 -7.40
C SER A 77 -4.48 6.96 -7.19
N PHE A 78 -4.11 7.62 -6.10
CA PHE A 78 -2.70 7.86 -5.71
C PHE A 78 -1.92 6.55 -5.51
N MET A 79 -2.59 5.45 -5.16
CA MET A 79 -1.96 4.14 -5.00
C MET A 79 -1.35 3.61 -6.30
N MET A 80 -1.75 4.14 -7.47
CA MET A 80 -1.12 3.81 -8.75
C MET A 80 0.37 4.15 -8.77
N GLU A 81 0.80 5.14 -7.99
CA GLU A 81 2.21 5.56 -7.89
C GLU A 81 3.09 4.50 -7.23
N LEU A 82 2.51 3.58 -6.46
CA LEU A 82 3.21 2.48 -5.79
C LEU A 82 3.29 1.21 -6.64
N ILE A 83 2.62 1.17 -7.79
CA ILE A 83 2.65 0.00 -8.67
C ILE A 83 4.07 -0.16 -9.22
N ARG A 84 4.68 -1.32 -8.98
CA ARG A 84 5.92 -1.75 -9.64
C ARG A 84 5.72 -3.05 -10.37
N ALA A 85 6.42 -3.20 -11.49
CA ALA A 85 6.55 -4.51 -12.12
C ALA A 85 7.62 -5.32 -11.36
N GLU A 86 7.45 -6.64 -11.25
CA GLU A 86 8.31 -7.60 -10.54
C GLU A 86 9.82 -7.49 -10.83
N ASN A 87 10.24 -6.72 -11.85
CA ASN A 87 11.63 -6.59 -12.29
C ASN A 87 12.10 -5.13 -12.44
N VAL A 88 11.40 -4.17 -11.83
CA VAL A 88 11.77 -2.75 -11.92
C VAL A 88 12.40 -2.29 -10.63
N VAL A 89 13.71 -1.97 -10.68
CA VAL A 89 14.39 -1.32 -9.56
C VAL A 89 13.80 0.08 -9.37
N PRO A 90 13.31 0.43 -8.17
CA PRO A 90 12.68 1.72 -7.92
C PRO A 90 13.66 2.86 -8.18
N LYS A 91 13.16 3.98 -8.70
CA LYS A 91 14.00 5.14 -9.03
C LYS A 91 14.80 5.65 -7.81
N PRO A 92 14.22 5.82 -6.60
CA PRO A 92 14.99 6.25 -5.43
C PRO A 92 16.14 5.29 -5.07
N VAL A 93 15.90 3.98 -5.20
CA VAL A 93 16.91 2.94 -4.99
C VAL A 93 18.03 3.05 -6.03
N LYS A 94 17.67 3.24 -7.30
CA LYS A 94 18.64 3.44 -8.39
C LYS A 94 19.47 4.71 -8.19
N ASP A 95 18.83 5.81 -7.83
CA ASP A 95 19.49 7.10 -7.59
C ASP A 95 20.45 6.99 -6.39
N ARG A 96 20.03 6.34 -5.30
CA ARG A 96 20.89 6.09 -4.14
C ARG A 96 22.06 5.16 -4.46
N LEU A 97 21.85 4.13 -5.28
CA LEU A 97 22.91 3.25 -5.76
C LEU A 97 23.95 4.00 -6.58
N VAL A 98 23.53 4.91 -7.46
CA VAL A 98 24.44 5.76 -8.24
C VAL A 98 25.29 6.64 -7.32
N GLU A 99 24.69 7.26 -6.31
CA GLU A 99 25.43 8.06 -5.32
C GLU A 99 26.47 7.22 -4.59
N LEU A 100 26.10 6.04 -4.09
CA LEU A 100 27.00 5.14 -3.37
C LEU A 100 28.17 4.68 -4.25
N LEU A 101 27.89 4.29 -5.51
CA LEU A 101 28.94 3.88 -6.45
C LEU A 101 29.90 5.03 -6.76
N ALA A 102 29.39 6.25 -6.96
CA ALA A 102 30.21 7.43 -7.19
C ALA A 102 31.18 7.69 -6.01
N THR A 103 30.71 7.50 -4.77
CA THR A 103 31.59 7.66 -3.59
C THR A 103 32.68 6.58 -3.48
N LEU A 104 32.46 5.39 -4.05
CA LEU A 104 33.45 4.31 -4.03
C LEU A 104 34.50 4.45 -5.15
N GLU A 105 34.15 5.07 -6.28
CA GLU A 105 35.07 5.29 -7.40
C GLU A 105 36.04 6.46 -7.16
N VAL A 106 35.62 7.49 -6.41
CA VAL A 106 36.48 8.64 -6.06
C VAL A 106 37.58 8.29 -5.05
N ASN A 107 37.47 7.14 -4.38
CA ASN A 107 38.45 6.64 -3.40
C ASN A 107 39.51 5.68 -4.00
N LYS A 108 39.64 5.64 -5.33
CA LYS A 108 40.73 4.94 -6.05
C LYS A 108 41.75 5.93 -6.60
#